data_AF-A0A7R9CG33-F1
#
_entry.id   AF-A0A7R9CG33-F1
#
_cell.length_a   1.000
_cell.length_b   1.000
_cell.length_c   1.000
_cell.angle_alpha   90.00
_cell.angle_beta   90.00
_cell.angle_gamma   90.00
#
_symmetry.space_group_name_H-M   'P 1'
#
loop_
_entity.id
_entity.type
_entity.pdbx_description
1 polymer ?
#
loop_
_entity_poly.entity_id
_entity_poly.type
_entity_poly.pdbx_seq_one_letter_code
_entity_poly.pdbx_strand_id
1 'polypeptide(L)'
;MHAHTSSSSKKDDQSKATHERGRSYRYRRFDCKRVFHLPCSIVHAACVAKSVSRAEDIQKEEAKVRRSQPDKPCHRPRDSLFSWSSGFDNFTGLVNWGFLLLTVGGVRLLLENLIKYGIRVDPQQWFIVLTGQHEGGSEHPSIILLMFNLWCRIKRNSSTNKTHLRRQSLSYHNFSSTENVANGLSNSKNKPEVGLVQYPDNLNLHDIIYFIFAPTLCYELNFPRTNRIRKRFLVKRILEVVVGCQVLMSLFQQWIIPSVKNSLIPFSVPNHLIWLIFFYLLFHSFLNLIGELLHFADRNYYCDWWNANNIDTFWRTWNMPVHRWAVRHLYIPLVEQGYGKTFASTVVFFISAFFHEYLVSVPLRTFKIWAFMGMMGQIPLSFVSRVMERKMGPRWGNIVVWASLILGQPLCIMMYYHDYVITHMGKELIEMYGHL
;
A
#
# COMPACT_ATOMS: atom_id res chain seq x y z
N MET A 1 -63.94 8.52 -21.39
CA MET A 1 -64.70 9.68 -21.88
C MET A 1 -65.58 10.14 -20.72
N HIS A 2 -65.43 11.40 -20.28
CA HIS A 2 -66.09 12.10 -19.16
C HIS A 2 -65.74 11.57 -17.74
N ALA A 3 -65.01 12.27 -16.84
CA ALA A 3 -65.14 13.65 -16.31
C ALA A 3 -66.43 13.81 -15.46
N HIS A 4 -66.49 14.45 -14.28
CA HIS A 4 -65.79 15.62 -13.76
C HIS A 4 -66.20 15.80 -12.26
N THR A 5 -65.29 16.31 -11.39
CA THR A 5 -65.45 17.39 -10.34
C THR A 5 -66.69 17.42 -9.39
N SER A 6 -66.69 17.89 -8.13
CA SER A 6 -65.93 18.92 -7.40
C SER A 6 -66.50 19.13 -5.97
N SER A 7 -65.63 19.56 -5.03
CA SER A 7 -65.87 20.54 -3.92
C SER A 7 -66.89 20.18 -2.81
N SER A 8 -66.88 20.67 -1.56
CA SER A 8 -66.33 21.87 -0.90
C SER A 8 -66.51 21.69 0.63
N SER A 9 -65.51 22.00 1.47
CA SER A 9 -65.47 23.13 2.43
C SER A 9 -66.23 23.04 3.77
N LYS A 10 -65.47 23.22 4.86
CA LYS A 10 -65.71 23.97 6.11
C LYS A 10 -64.30 24.23 6.70
N LYS A 11 -63.64 25.40 6.73
CA LYS A 11 -63.94 26.74 7.30
C LYS A 11 -64.48 26.69 8.72
N ASP A 12 -64.06 27.48 9.70
CA ASP A 12 -62.95 28.41 9.96
C ASP A 12 -63.20 28.94 11.40
N ASP A 13 -62.28 29.77 11.92
CA ASP A 13 -62.38 30.70 13.08
C ASP A 13 -62.08 30.16 14.49
N GLN A 14 -61.31 30.82 15.38
CA GLN A 14 -60.77 32.19 15.50
C GLN A 14 -59.62 32.15 16.55
N SER A 15 -58.40 32.66 16.34
CA SER A 15 -57.90 34.05 16.53
C SER A 15 -58.12 34.73 17.91
N LYS A 16 -57.01 34.97 18.63
CA LYS A 16 -56.56 36.23 19.32
C LYS A 16 -55.35 35.89 20.24
N ALA A 17 -54.09 36.23 19.91
CA ALA A 17 -53.40 37.53 19.89
C ALA A 17 -52.98 38.07 21.28
N THR A 18 -51.67 38.06 21.56
CA THR A 18 -50.83 39.16 22.15
C THR A 18 -49.39 38.62 22.36
N HIS A 19 -48.41 39.08 21.57
CA HIS A 19 -47.47 40.19 21.85
C HIS A 19 -46.21 39.73 22.62
N GLU A 20 -45.07 39.59 21.91
CA GLU A 20 -43.82 40.34 22.19
C GLU A 20 -42.54 39.75 21.53
N ARG A 21 -41.79 40.68 20.90
CA ARG A 21 -40.32 40.75 20.67
C ARG A 21 -39.66 39.80 19.66
N GLY A 22 -39.57 40.31 18.43
CA GLY A 22 -38.54 39.93 17.47
C GLY A 22 -37.14 40.48 17.84
N ARG A 23 -36.11 39.68 17.54
CA ARG A 23 -34.74 40.16 17.34
C ARG A 23 -34.37 40.02 15.87
N SER A 24 -34.35 41.17 15.19
CA SER A 24 -33.76 41.35 13.87
C SER A 24 -32.24 41.37 14.01
N TYR A 25 -31.54 40.36 13.47
CA TYR A 25 -30.10 40.45 13.25
C TYR A 25 -29.84 41.34 12.04
N ARG A 26 -29.59 42.61 12.34
CA ARG A 26 -29.23 43.66 11.39
C ARG A 26 -27.87 43.32 10.76
N TYR A 27 -27.87 42.90 9.49
CA TYR A 27 -26.65 42.87 8.67
C TYR A 27 -26.11 44.31 8.58
N ARG A 28 -24.99 44.57 9.23
CA ARG A 28 -24.24 45.82 9.06
C ARG A 28 -23.70 45.85 7.63
N ARG A 29 -24.22 46.74 6.79
CA ARG A 29 -23.52 47.24 5.61
C ARG A 29 -22.17 47.78 6.08
N PHE A 30 -21.08 47.12 5.68
CA PHE A 30 -19.75 47.71 5.81
C PHE A 30 -19.61 48.78 4.74
N ASP A 31 -19.59 50.04 5.20
CA ASP A 31 -19.34 51.22 4.39
C ASP A 31 -17.89 51.21 3.89
N CYS A 32 -17.69 51.27 2.57
CA CYS A 32 -16.42 51.04 1.89
C CYS A 32 -15.54 52.32 1.83
N LYS A 33 -15.41 53.05 2.95
CA LYS A 33 -14.63 54.32 3.00
C LYS A 33 -13.53 54.38 4.07
N ARG A 34 -13.09 53.24 4.61
CA ARG A 34 -11.90 53.20 5.49
C ARG A 34 -11.12 51.91 5.29
N VAL A 35 -10.38 51.83 4.18
CA VAL A 35 -9.36 50.80 3.94
C VAL A 35 -8.07 51.47 3.50
N PHE A 36 -7.41 52.11 4.46
CA PHE A 36 -5.97 52.36 4.41
C PHE A 36 -5.43 51.72 5.70
N HIS A 37 -4.47 50.79 5.57
CA HIS A 37 -3.89 49.93 6.62
C HIS A 37 -4.53 48.55 6.86
N LEU A 38 -4.75 47.77 5.81
CA LEU A 38 -4.78 46.30 5.92
C LEU A 38 -3.60 45.73 5.13
N PRO A 39 -2.89 44.69 5.64
CA PRO A 39 -1.81 44.05 4.90
C PRO A 39 -2.34 43.52 3.56
N CYS A 40 -1.55 43.71 2.51
CA CYS A 40 -1.94 43.46 1.10
C CYS A 40 -2.53 42.05 0.88
N SER A 41 -2.12 41.06 1.68
CA SER A 41 -2.63 39.69 1.70
C SER A 41 -4.12 39.57 2.07
N ILE A 42 -4.63 40.39 2.99
CA ILE A 42 -6.04 40.34 3.43
C ILE A 42 -6.96 40.99 2.38
N VAL A 43 -6.51 42.08 1.76
CA VAL A 43 -7.24 42.74 0.67
C VAL A 43 -7.33 41.83 -0.54
N HIS A 44 -6.25 41.13 -0.88
CA HIS A 44 -6.24 40.16 -1.97
C HIS A 44 -7.18 38.97 -1.70
N ALA A 45 -7.13 38.39 -0.50
CA ALA A 45 -8.02 37.30 -0.11
C ALA A 45 -9.51 37.69 -0.12
N ALA A 46 -9.85 38.89 0.36
CA ALA A 46 -11.22 39.40 0.34
C ALA A 46 -11.72 39.70 -1.08
N CYS A 47 -10.83 40.14 -1.98
CA CYS A 47 -11.16 40.38 -3.39
C CYS A 47 -11.41 39.05 -4.13
N VAL A 48 -10.59 38.03 -3.87
CA VAL A 48 -10.75 36.67 -4.42
C VAL A 48 -12.04 36.01 -3.92
N ALA A 49 -12.38 36.15 -2.64
CA ALA A 49 -13.63 35.59 -2.11
C ALA A 49 -14.88 36.23 -2.77
N LYS A 50 -14.86 37.55 -3.01
CA LYS A 50 -15.94 38.25 -3.72
C LYS A 50 -16.02 37.89 -5.21
N SER A 51 -14.91 37.56 -5.86
CA SER A 51 -14.92 37.16 -7.27
C SER A 51 -15.46 35.74 -7.44
N VAL A 52 -15.14 34.82 -6.52
CA VAL A 52 -15.66 33.44 -6.52
C VAL A 52 -17.16 33.41 -6.26
N SER A 53 -17.66 34.13 -5.25
CA SER A 53 -19.11 34.18 -4.96
C SER A 53 -19.91 34.79 -6.11
N ARG A 54 -19.36 35.84 -6.75
CA ARG A 54 -19.98 36.46 -7.92
C ARG A 54 -20.00 35.51 -9.12
N ALA A 55 -18.95 34.71 -9.32
CA ALA A 55 -18.90 33.71 -10.38
C ALA A 55 -19.93 32.58 -10.15
N GLU A 56 -20.08 32.12 -8.90
CA GLU A 56 -21.10 31.14 -8.52
C GLU A 56 -22.53 31.68 -8.73
N ASP A 57 -22.79 32.93 -8.36
CA ASP A 57 -24.07 33.59 -8.58
C ASP A 57 -24.38 33.73 -10.08
N ILE A 58 -23.40 34.11 -10.90
CA ILE A 58 -23.54 34.18 -12.37
C ILE A 58 -23.87 32.80 -12.95
N GLN A 59 -23.16 31.75 -12.55
CA GLN A 59 -23.43 30.38 -13.01
C GLN A 59 -24.83 29.90 -12.58
N LYS A 60 -25.28 30.27 -11.39
CA LYS A 60 -26.59 29.91 -10.86
C LYS A 60 -27.72 30.62 -11.60
N GLU A 61 -27.55 31.91 -11.91
CA GLU A 61 -28.51 32.66 -12.74
C GLU A 61 -28.54 32.12 -14.18
N GLU A 62 -27.39 31.85 -14.80
CA GLU A 62 -27.34 31.19 -16.11
C GLU A 62 -28.03 29.81 -16.10
N ALA A 63 -27.86 29.02 -15.03
CA ALA A 63 -28.52 27.72 -14.89
C ALA A 63 -30.05 27.84 -14.75
N LYS A 64 -30.56 28.89 -14.09
CA LYS A 64 -32.00 29.18 -14.01
C LYS A 64 -32.56 29.56 -15.37
N VAL A 65 -31.86 30.43 -16.11
CA VAL A 65 -32.26 30.83 -17.47
C VAL A 65 -32.27 29.63 -18.41
N ARG A 66 -31.23 28.79 -18.39
CA ARG A 66 -31.16 27.53 -19.16
C ARG A 66 -32.27 26.53 -18.80
N ARG A 67 -32.81 26.58 -17.57
CA ARG A 67 -33.93 25.72 -17.13
C ARG A 67 -35.30 26.24 -17.58
N SER A 68 -35.42 27.54 -17.85
CA SER A 68 -36.64 28.15 -18.38
C SER A 68 -36.79 28.06 -19.89
N GLN A 69 -35.74 27.65 -20.60
CA GLN A 69 -35.81 27.44 -22.04
C GLN A 69 -36.63 26.16 -22.36
N PRO A 70 -37.40 26.15 -23.46
CA PRO A 70 -38.30 25.04 -23.81
C PRO A 70 -37.57 23.81 -24.37
N ASP A 71 -36.27 23.93 -24.69
CA ASP A 71 -35.40 22.81 -25.04
C ASP A 71 -35.02 22.00 -23.79
N LYS A 72 -34.79 20.69 -23.96
CA LYS A 72 -34.31 19.81 -22.88
C LYS A 72 -32.79 19.80 -22.91
N PRO A 73 -32.07 20.56 -22.06
CA PRO A 73 -30.63 20.73 -22.21
C PRO A 73 -29.91 19.44 -21.80
N CYS A 74 -29.23 18.79 -22.73
CA CYS A 74 -28.41 17.60 -22.47
C CYS A 74 -26.96 17.95 -22.06
N HIS A 75 -26.47 19.12 -22.49
CA HIS A 75 -25.12 19.59 -22.21
C HIS A 75 -25.04 20.35 -20.89
N ARG A 76 -23.98 20.11 -20.12
CA ARG A 76 -23.70 20.81 -18.86
C ARG A 76 -22.24 21.26 -18.85
N PRO A 77 -21.92 22.43 -18.27
CA PRO A 77 -20.54 22.80 -18.03
C PRO A 77 -19.93 21.76 -17.08
N ARG A 78 -18.97 21.00 -17.59
CA ARG A 78 -18.21 19.98 -16.88
C ARG A 78 -16.80 20.04 -17.42
N ASP A 79 -15.84 19.95 -16.52
CA ASP A 79 -14.46 19.80 -16.92
C ASP A 79 -14.22 18.39 -17.46
N SER A 80 -13.22 18.24 -18.33
CA SER A 80 -12.87 16.92 -18.85
C SER A 80 -12.45 16.00 -17.71
N LEU A 81 -12.65 14.67 -17.84
CA LEU A 81 -12.34 13.72 -16.76
C LEU A 81 -10.86 13.76 -16.34
N PHE A 82 -9.95 14.02 -17.28
CA PHE A 82 -8.52 14.18 -17.00
C PHE A 82 -8.12 15.65 -16.72
N SER A 83 -9.07 16.59 -16.75
CA SER A 83 -8.81 17.96 -16.35
C SER A 83 -8.47 18.03 -14.88
N TRP A 84 -7.60 18.97 -14.55
CA TRP A 84 -7.09 19.15 -13.20
C TRP A 84 -8.20 19.58 -12.22
N SER A 85 -9.34 20.08 -12.67
CA SER A 85 -10.46 20.48 -11.82
C SER A 85 -11.54 19.40 -11.64
N SER A 86 -11.41 18.23 -12.27
CA SER A 86 -12.48 17.21 -12.33
C SER A 86 -12.67 16.39 -11.04
N GLY A 87 -11.60 16.21 -10.25
CA GLY A 87 -11.61 15.37 -9.04
C GLY A 87 -11.82 13.87 -9.30
N PHE A 88 -11.51 13.38 -10.50
CA PHE A 88 -11.69 11.98 -10.87
C PHE A 88 -10.53 11.09 -10.38
N ASP A 89 -10.83 10.16 -9.47
CA ASP A 89 -9.82 9.30 -8.81
C ASP A 89 -9.94 7.79 -9.15
N ASN A 90 -10.88 7.38 -10.03
CA ASN A 90 -11.17 5.96 -10.28
C ASN A 90 -10.44 5.42 -11.53
N PHE A 91 -9.21 4.93 -11.34
CA PHE A 91 -8.37 4.39 -12.43
C PHE A 91 -8.38 2.85 -12.53
N THR A 92 -9.39 2.17 -11.97
CA THR A 92 -9.46 0.70 -11.95
C THR A 92 -9.37 0.06 -13.34
N GLY A 93 -9.97 0.69 -14.36
CA GLY A 93 -9.89 0.23 -15.75
C GLY A 93 -8.47 0.27 -16.32
N LEU A 94 -7.68 1.30 -15.98
CA LEU A 94 -6.28 1.43 -16.43
C LEU A 94 -5.41 0.36 -15.77
N VAL A 95 -5.62 0.10 -14.48
CA VAL A 95 -4.92 -0.99 -13.76
C VAL A 95 -5.23 -2.36 -14.37
N ASN A 96 -6.50 -2.63 -14.65
CA ASN A 96 -6.92 -3.89 -15.29
C ASN A 96 -6.32 -4.04 -16.69
N TRP A 97 -6.28 -2.95 -17.47
CA TRP A 97 -5.67 -2.93 -18.79
C TRP A 97 -4.15 -3.18 -18.74
N GLY A 98 -3.45 -2.53 -17.80
CA GLY A 98 -2.02 -2.77 -17.57
C GLY A 98 -1.74 -4.22 -17.18
N PHE A 99 -2.56 -4.80 -16.31
CA PHE A 99 -2.44 -6.22 -15.96
C PHE A 99 -2.68 -7.14 -17.16
N LEU A 100 -3.64 -6.82 -18.02
CA LEU A 100 -3.91 -7.57 -19.26
C LEU A 100 -2.70 -7.52 -20.19
N LEU A 101 -2.12 -6.35 -20.43
CA LEU A 101 -0.92 -6.20 -21.26
C LEU A 101 0.27 -6.98 -20.71
N LEU A 102 0.52 -6.88 -19.39
CA LEU A 102 1.58 -7.63 -18.73
C LEU A 102 1.36 -9.14 -18.82
N THR A 103 0.10 -9.60 -18.71
CA THR A 103 -0.24 -11.02 -18.84
C THR A 103 -0.05 -11.51 -20.26
N VAL A 104 -0.52 -10.76 -21.26
CA VAL A 104 -0.37 -11.14 -22.69
C VAL A 104 1.11 -11.15 -23.09
N GLY A 105 1.87 -10.11 -22.71
CA GLY A 105 3.31 -10.05 -22.95
C GLY A 105 4.07 -11.15 -22.20
N GLY A 106 3.72 -11.39 -20.93
CA GLY A 106 4.32 -12.42 -20.10
C GLY A 106 4.03 -13.84 -20.59
N VAL A 107 2.81 -14.12 -21.06
CA VAL A 107 2.43 -15.43 -21.62
C VAL A 107 3.17 -15.69 -22.92
N ARG A 108 3.28 -14.69 -23.81
CA ARG A 108 4.09 -14.83 -25.03
C ARG A 108 5.52 -15.22 -24.69
N LEU A 109 6.12 -14.55 -23.72
CA LEU A 109 7.49 -14.82 -23.31
C LEU A 109 7.66 -16.15 -22.57
N LEU A 110 6.68 -16.54 -21.76
CA LEU A 110 6.65 -17.83 -21.11
C LEU A 110 6.57 -18.94 -22.17
N LEU A 111 5.76 -18.76 -23.21
CA LEU A 111 5.68 -19.67 -24.34
C LEU A 111 7.00 -19.70 -25.13
N GLU A 112 7.60 -18.55 -25.44
CA GLU A 112 8.90 -18.48 -26.12
C GLU A 112 10.01 -19.14 -25.28
N ASN A 113 10.02 -18.95 -23.96
CA ASN A 113 10.96 -19.62 -23.07
C ASN A 113 10.70 -21.12 -22.97
N LEU A 114 9.43 -21.54 -22.89
CA LEU A 114 9.05 -22.95 -22.85
C LEU A 114 9.38 -23.67 -24.17
N ILE A 115 9.30 -22.96 -25.31
CA ILE A 115 9.65 -23.47 -26.64
C ILE A 115 11.17 -23.48 -26.84
N LYS A 116 11.89 -22.40 -26.47
CA LYS A 116 13.34 -22.23 -26.70
C LYS A 116 14.20 -22.99 -25.69
N TYR A 117 13.79 -23.07 -24.43
CA TYR A 117 14.56 -23.70 -23.34
C TYR A 117 13.91 -24.99 -22.79
N GLY A 118 12.71 -25.36 -23.26
CA GLY A 118 11.94 -26.48 -22.71
C GLY A 118 11.47 -26.20 -21.27
N ILE A 119 10.86 -27.20 -20.64
CA ILE A 119 10.69 -27.20 -19.17
C ILE A 119 12.08 -27.46 -18.58
N ARG A 120 12.87 -26.42 -18.38
CA ARG A 120 14.21 -26.49 -17.77
C ARG A 120 14.18 -26.63 -16.24
N VAL A 121 13.07 -27.12 -15.70
CA VAL A 121 12.94 -27.56 -14.31
C VAL A 121 12.81 -29.06 -14.41
N ASP A 122 13.94 -29.75 -14.47
CA ASP A 122 13.96 -31.18 -14.33
C ASP A 122 13.66 -31.48 -12.85
N PRO A 123 12.50 -32.06 -12.50
CA PRO A 123 12.15 -32.33 -11.10
C PRO A 123 13.19 -33.22 -10.42
N GLN A 124 13.92 -34.02 -11.23
CA GLN A 124 15.03 -34.85 -10.79
C GLN A 124 16.23 -34.01 -10.32
N GLN A 125 16.57 -32.86 -10.90
CA GLN A 125 17.65 -32.02 -10.40
C GLN A 125 17.33 -31.40 -9.04
N TRP A 126 16.08 -30.99 -8.83
CA TRP A 126 15.61 -30.54 -7.50
C TRP A 126 15.65 -31.68 -6.50
N PHE A 127 15.30 -32.90 -6.92
CA PHE A 127 15.40 -34.09 -6.11
C PHE A 127 16.86 -34.42 -5.76
N ILE A 128 17.80 -34.34 -6.71
CA ILE A 128 19.25 -34.57 -6.52
C ILE A 128 19.88 -33.51 -5.60
N VAL A 129 19.49 -32.24 -5.72
CA VAL A 129 19.89 -31.15 -4.80
C VAL A 129 19.30 -31.37 -3.41
N LEU A 130 18.07 -31.87 -3.30
CA LEU A 130 17.46 -32.22 -2.02
C LEU A 130 18.09 -33.48 -1.41
N THR A 131 18.46 -34.51 -2.18
CA THR A 131 18.99 -35.80 -1.69
C THR A 131 20.51 -35.84 -1.56
N GLY A 132 21.24 -34.87 -2.14
CA GLY A 132 22.71 -34.78 -2.06
C GLY A 132 23.43 -35.87 -2.84
N GLN A 133 22.84 -36.41 -3.91
CA GLN A 133 23.27 -37.67 -4.54
C GLN A 133 24.66 -37.65 -5.22
N HIS A 134 25.29 -36.49 -5.36
CA HIS A 134 26.61 -36.33 -6.00
C HIS A 134 27.74 -35.83 -5.07
N GLU A 135 27.45 -35.53 -3.81
CA GLU A 135 28.48 -35.31 -2.81
C GLU A 135 28.79 -36.69 -2.20
N GLY A 136 30.00 -37.22 -2.41
CA GLY A 136 30.40 -38.59 -2.08
C GLY A 136 30.46 -38.96 -0.59
N GLY A 137 29.53 -38.47 0.23
CA GLY A 137 29.28 -38.89 1.60
C GLY A 137 28.02 -39.73 1.68
N SER A 138 28.07 -40.85 2.40
CA SER A 138 26.95 -41.75 2.70
C SER A 138 25.94 -41.16 3.70
N GLU A 139 25.73 -39.85 3.68
CA GLU A 139 24.81 -39.15 4.57
C GLU A 139 23.76 -38.43 3.72
N HIS A 140 22.51 -38.91 3.79
CA HIS A 140 21.36 -38.27 3.18
C HIS A 140 20.60 -37.45 4.24
N PRO A 141 21.05 -36.23 4.58
CA PRO A 141 20.50 -35.44 5.69
C PRO A 141 19.01 -35.12 5.52
N SER A 142 18.54 -35.00 4.28
CA SER A 142 17.14 -34.78 3.93
C SER A 142 16.25 -36.00 4.17
N ILE A 143 16.74 -37.22 3.92
CA ILE A 143 16.03 -38.47 4.24
C ILE A 143 15.95 -38.66 5.75
N ILE A 144 17.04 -38.35 6.48
CA ILE A 144 17.09 -38.37 7.94
C ILE A 144 16.10 -37.34 8.52
N LEU A 145 16.04 -36.12 7.96
CA LEU A 145 15.07 -35.10 8.35
C LEU A 145 13.62 -35.52 8.10
N LEU A 146 13.34 -36.20 6.99
CA LEU A 146 12.00 -36.72 6.68
C LEU A 146 11.61 -37.87 7.62
N MET A 147 12.54 -38.78 7.90
CA MET A 147 12.37 -39.88 8.85
C MET A 147 12.18 -39.36 10.28
N PHE A 148 12.95 -38.35 10.68
CA PHE A 148 12.81 -37.66 11.96
C PHE A 148 11.48 -36.91 12.06
N ASN A 149 11.03 -36.25 10.99
CA ASN A 149 9.72 -35.61 10.93
C ASN A 149 8.57 -36.63 11.07
N LEU A 150 8.71 -37.78 10.41
CA LEU A 150 7.75 -38.88 10.50
C LEU A 150 7.71 -39.47 11.92
N TRP A 151 8.88 -39.71 12.52
CA TRP A 151 9.01 -40.19 13.90
C TRP A 151 8.43 -39.18 14.91
N CYS A 152 8.72 -37.89 14.75
CA CYS A 152 8.12 -36.82 15.56
C CYS A 152 6.60 -36.75 15.41
N ARG A 153 6.04 -36.97 14.20
CA ARG A 153 4.59 -37.02 13.98
C ARG A 153 3.94 -38.25 14.63
N ILE A 154 4.58 -39.42 14.55
CA ILE A 154 4.10 -40.66 15.19
C ILE A 154 4.16 -40.54 16.72
N LYS A 155 5.26 -40.01 17.27
CA LYS A 155 5.43 -39.78 18.71
C LYS A 155 4.46 -38.72 19.24
N ARG A 156 4.17 -37.68 18.46
CA ARG A 156 3.15 -36.67 18.79
C ARG A 156 1.74 -37.27 18.82
N ASN A 157 1.37 -38.12 17.85
CA ASN A 157 0.07 -38.80 17.83
C ASN A 157 -0.11 -39.79 18.98
N SER A 158 0.95 -40.47 19.42
CA SER A 158 0.92 -41.37 20.58
C SER A 158 0.69 -40.63 21.91
N SER A 159 1.14 -39.36 22.00
CA SER A 159 1.00 -38.55 23.22
C SER A 159 -0.31 -37.75 23.30
N THR A 160 -1.11 -37.64 22.22
CA THR A 160 -2.34 -36.83 22.16
C THR A 160 -3.65 -37.60 22.37
N ASN A 161 -3.65 -38.65 23.20
CA ASN A 161 -4.89 -39.27 23.71
C ASN A 161 -5.38 -38.67 25.04
N LYS A 162 -4.98 -37.43 25.36
CA LYS A 162 -5.62 -36.64 26.43
C LYS A 162 -6.36 -35.47 25.78
N THR A 163 -7.67 -35.66 25.61
CA THR A 163 -8.74 -34.66 25.50
C THR A 163 -8.28 -33.20 25.56
N HIS A 164 -7.86 -32.64 24.42
CA HIS A 164 -7.73 -31.20 24.29
C HIS A 164 -9.02 -30.68 23.69
N LEU A 165 -9.81 -29.96 24.51
CA LEU A 165 -10.88 -29.10 24.01
C LEU A 165 -10.29 -28.24 22.89
N ARG A 166 -10.94 -28.29 21.73
CA ARG A 166 -10.53 -27.65 20.49
C ARG A 166 -10.38 -26.14 20.72
N ARG A 167 -9.14 -25.65 20.81
CA ARG A 167 -8.78 -24.23 20.91
C ARG A 167 -9.35 -23.52 19.67
N GLN A 168 -10.50 -22.84 19.82
CA GLN A 168 -11.10 -22.07 18.72
C GLN A 168 -10.31 -20.78 18.56
N SER A 169 -9.58 -20.65 17.45
CA SER A 169 -9.08 -19.35 17.01
C SER A 169 -10.27 -18.45 16.68
N LEU A 170 -10.44 -17.36 17.43
CA LEU A 170 -11.49 -16.40 17.19
C LEU A 170 -11.28 -15.73 15.82
N SER A 171 -12.31 -15.75 14.98
CA SER A 171 -12.27 -15.03 13.71
C SER A 171 -12.97 -13.68 13.78
N TYR A 172 -12.58 -12.77 12.90
CA TYR A 172 -13.11 -11.41 12.77
C TYR A 172 -14.65 -11.31 12.86
N HIS A 173 -15.39 -12.28 12.29
CA HIS A 173 -16.85 -12.30 12.38
C HIS A 173 -17.34 -12.47 13.83
N ASN A 174 -16.66 -13.31 14.62
CA ASN A 174 -16.98 -13.49 16.04
C ASN A 174 -16.61 -12.24 16.84
N PHE A 175 -15.51 -11.55 16.49
CA PHE A 175 -15.11 -10.28 17.12
C PHE A 175 -16.16 -9.17 16.90
N SER A 176 -16.61 -8.94 15.66
CA SER A 176 -17.64 -7.91 15.39
C SER A 176 -19.01 -8.30 15.94
N SER A 177 -19.31 -9.60 16.06
CA SER A 177 -20.51 -10.09 16.76
C SER A 177 -20.47 -9.73 18.24
N THR A 178 -19.33 -9.94 18.92
CA THR A 178 -19.15 -9.54 20.32
C THR A 178 -19.17 -8.02 20.53
N GLU A 179 -18.63 -7.24 19.60
CA GLU A 179 -18.61 -5.77 19.69
C GLU A 179 -20.03 -5.18 19.53
N ASN A 180 -20.81 -5.71 18.58
CA ASN A 180 -22.20 -5.31 18.38
C ASN A 180 -23.12 -5.76 19.54
N VAL A 181 -22.83 -6.90 20.18
CA VAL A 181 -23.55 -7.34 21.40
C VAL A 181 -23.15 -6.49 22.62
N ALA A 182 -21.88 -6.06 22.71
CA ALA A 182 -21.41 -5.18 23.79
C ALA A 182 -22.02 -3.78 23.74
N ASN A 183 -22.31 -3.25 22.54
CA ASN A 183 -22.96 -1.95 22.37
C ASN A 183 -24.49 -1.97 22.58
N GLY A 184 -25.11 -3.15 22.60
CA GLY A 184 -26.55 -3.32 22.81
C GLY A 184 -26.98 -3.75 24.22
N LEU A 185 -26.08 -4.30 25.04
CA LEU A 185 -26.39 -4.81 26.38
C LEU A 185 -25.59 -4.08 27.48
N SER A 186 -26.04 -2.88 27.83
CA SER A 186 -25.68 -2.20 29.08
C SER A 186 -26.55 -2.68 30.26
N ASN A 187 -26.74 -4.00 30.43
CA ASN A 187 -27.18 -4.63 31.68
C ASN A 187 -27.40 -6.15 31.50
N SER A 188 -26.35 -6.96 31.64
CA SER A 188 -26.46 -8.33 32.15
C SER A 188 -25.08 -8.87 32.55
N LYS A 189 -25.00 -9.45 33.75
CA LYS A 189 -23.78 -9.88 34.45
C LYS A 189 -23.10 -11.15 33.88
N ASN A 190 -23.37 -11.53 32.64
CA ASN A 190 -22.69 -12.66 31.98
C ASN A 190 -22.24 -12.24 30.58
N LYS A 191 -21.12 -11.50 30.49
CA LYS A 191 -20.37 -11.42 29.23
C LYS A 191 -19.76 -12.80 28.99
N PRO A 192 -19.95 -13.44 27.82
CA PRO A 192 -19.17 -14.62 27.49
C PRO A 192 -17.69 -14.18 27.51
N GLU A 193 -16.92 -14.70 28.46
CA GLU A 193 -15.49 -14.44 28.52
C GLU A 193 -14.87 -14.98 27.23
N VAL A 194 -14.52 -14.06 26.33
CA VAL A 194 -13.68 -14.37 25.20
C VAL A 194 -12.35 -14.79 25.80
N GLY A 195 -12.02 -16.08 25.72
CA GLY A 195 -10.75 -16.65 26.21
C GLY A 195 -9.57 -16.14 25.38
N LEU A 196 -9.25 -14.86 25.54
CA LEU A 196 -8.07 -14.22 24.99
C LEU A 196 -6.86 -14.79 25.71
N VAL A 197 -5.80 -15.09 24.96
CA VAL A 197 -4.56 -15.56 25.55
C VAL A 197 -3.97 -14.40 26.35
N GLN A 198 -3.78 -14.62 27.65
CA GLN A 198 -3.13 -13.69 28.55
C GLN A 198 -1.73 -14.19 28.89
N TYR A 199 -0.86 -13.29 29.34
CA TYR A 199 0.42 -13.68 29.92
C TYR A 199 0.15 -14.48 31.22
N PRO A 200 0.80 -15.63 31.46
CA PRO A 200 1.97 -16.20 30.76
C PRO A 200 1.66 -17.25 29.67
N ASP A 201 0.40 -17.55 29.40
CA ASP A 201 -0.03 -18.65 28.50
C ASP A 201 0.36 -18.46 27.02
N ASN A 202 0.90 -17.29 26.66
CA ASN A 202 1.41 -16.98 25.32
C ASN A 202 2.85 -17.46 25.09
N LEU A 203 3.57 -17.88 26.13
CA LEU A 203 4.96 -18.35 26.05
C LEU A 203 5.05 -19.79 25.53
N ASN A 204 4.51 -20.04 24.35
CA ASN A 204 4.55 -21.34 23.70
C ASN A 204 5.35 -21.26 22.40
N LEU A 205 6.14 -22.30 22.10
CA LEU A 205 6.96 -22.37 20.89
C LEU A 205 6.10 -22.26 19.63
N HIS A 206 4.88 -22.80 19.68
CA HIS A 206 3.91 -22.69 18.59
C HIS A 206 3.59 -21.22 18.23
N ASP A 207 3.39 -20.37 19.22
CA ASP A 207 2.97 -18.98 19.00
C ASP A 207 4.15 -18.11 18.55
N ILE A 208 5.38 -18.46 18.98
CA ILE A 208 6.62 -17.88 18.45
C ILE A 208 6.84 -18.28 16.99
N ILE A 209 6.74 -19.57 16.65
CA ILE A 209 6.88 -20.04 15.27
C ILE A 209 5.81 -19.40 14.37
N TYR A 210 4.57 -19.29 14.85
CA TYR A 210 3.51 -18.59 14.13
C TYR A 210 3.90 -17.14 13.82
N PHE A 211 4.43 -16.41 14.81
CA PHE A 211 4.86 -15.03 14.63
C PHE A 211 6.01 -14.89 13.63
N ILE A 212 7.01 -15.78 13.67
CA ILE A 212 8.17 -15.73 12.76
C ILE A 212 7.73 -15.81 11.28
N PHE A 213 6.70 -16.59 10.98
CA PHE A 213 6.17 -16.71 9.62
C PHE A 213 5.08 -15.68 9.29
N ALA A 214 4.46 -15.06 10.31
CA ALA A 214 3.40 -14.09 10.08
C ALA A 214 3.94 -12.88 9.30
N PRO A 215 3.17 -12.33 8.34
CA PRO A 215 3.59 -11.20 7.52
C PRO A 215 3.47 -9.87 8.29
N THR A 216 3.96 -9.83 9.53
CA THR A 216 4.00 -8.67 10.42
C THR A 216 5.29 -8.68 11.23
N LEU A 217 5.79 -7.49 11.55
CA LEU A 217 6.99 -7.31 12.37
C LEU A 217 6.65 -6.95 13.82
N CYS A 218 5.39 -6.66 14.12
CA CYS A 218 4.94 -6.31 15.47
C CYS A 218 4.27 -7.52 16.11
N TYR A 219 4.83 -8.00 17.21
CA TYR A 219 4.23 -9.07 17.98
C TYR A 219 3.02 -8.56 18.78
N GLU A 220 1.92 -9.32 18.73
CA GLU A 220 0.72 -9.13 19.53
C GLU A 220 0.29 -10.47 20.10
N LEU A 221 -0.28 -10.48 21.31
CA LEU A 221 -0.67 -11.72 21.98
C LEU A 221 -1.79 -12.45 21.22
N ASN A 222 -2.74 -11.68 20.67
CA ASN A 222 -3.93 -12.22 20.02
C ASN A 222 -4.07 -11.63 18.61
N PHE A 223 -3.45 -12.28 17.63
CA PHE A 223 -3.58 -11.87 16.23
C PHE A 223 -5.00 -12.12 15.68
N PRO A 224 -5.54 -11.21 14.85
CA PRO A 224 -6.83 -11.43 14.20
C PRO A 224 -6.70 -12.55 13.16
N ARG A 225 -7.53 -13.59 13.27
CA ARG A 225 -7.49 -14.76 12.37
C ARG A 225 -8.68 -14.88 11.43
N THR A 226 -8.47 -15.44 10.24
CA THR A 226 -9.55 -15.79 9.32
C THR A 226 -10.13 -17.17 9.66
N ASN A 227 -11.45 -17.33 9.51
CA ASN A 227 -12.14 -18.59 9.80
C ASN A 227 -11.75 -19.74 8.86
N ARG A 228 -11.45 -19.41 7.59
CA ARG A 228 -11.25 -20.39 6.52
C ARG A 228 -10.23 -19.90 5.50
N ILE A 229 -9.49 -20.83 4.91
CA ILE A 229 -8.67 -20.60 3.73
C ILE A 229 -9.59 -20.53 2.51
N ARG A 230 -9.61 -19.38 1.85
CA ARG A 230 -10.33 -19.16 0.59
C ARG A 230 -9.50 -19.71 -0.57
N LYS A 231 -9.68 -20.99 -0.90
CA LYS A 231 -8.91 -21.70 -1.94
C LYS A 231 -8.81 -20.96 -3.29
N ARG A 232 -9.91 -20.35 -3.76
CA ARG A 232 -9.91 -19.55 -5.00
C ARG A 232 -8.99 -18.33 -4.92
N PHE A 233 -9.02 -17.63 -3.78
CA PHE A 233 -8.12 -16.50 -3.52
C PHE A 233 -6.67 -16.98 -3.45
N LEU A 234 -6.42 -18.08 -2.73
CA LEU A 234 -5.09 -18.68 -2.60
C LEU A 234 -4.48 -19.06 -3.96
N VAL A 235 -5.19 -19.84 -4.76
CA VAL A 235 -4.72 -20.27 -6.10
C VAL A 235 -4.47 -19.07 -7.00
N LYS A 236 -5.36 -18.06 -6.98
CA LYS A 236 -5.16 -16.80 -7.71
C LYS A 236 -3.86 -16.11 -7.30
N ARG A 237 -3.58 -16.00 -5.98
CA ARG A 237 -2.33 -15.40 -5.48
C ARG A 237 -1.10 -16.21 -5.86
N ILE A 238 -1.16 -17.54 -5.78
CA ILE A 238 -0.05 -18.42 -6.21
C ILE A 238 0.27 -18.21 -7.69
N LEU A 239 -0.76 -18.20 -8.54
CA LEU A 239 -0.58 -17.97 -9.98
C LEU A 239 0.02 -16.58 -10.25
N GLU A 240 -0.47 -15.54 -9.57
CA GLU A 240 0.08 -14.19 -9.69
C GLU A 240 1.55 -14.12 -9.25
N VAL A 241 1.95 -14.87 -8.21
CA VAL A 241 3.36 -14.94 -7.79
C VAL A 241 4.22 -15.64 -8.84
N VAL A 242 3.79 -16.80 -9.34
CA VAL A 242 4.56 -17.57 -10.34
C VAL A 242 4.71 -16.78 -11.64
N VAL A 243 3.61 -16.25 -12.17
CA VAL A 243 3.62 -15.44 -13.41
C VAL A 243 4.40 -14.14 -13.19
N GLY A 244 4.19 -13.47 -12.05
CA GLY A 244 4.90 -12.23 -11.73
C GLY A 244 6.40 -12.41 -11.60
N CYS A 245 6.87 -13.49 -10.95
CA CYS A 245 8.28 -13.86 -10.92
C CYS A 245 8.83 -14.08 -12.33
N GLN A 246 8.11 -14.78 -13.20
CA GLN A 246 8.57 -15.02 -14.57
C GLN A 246 8.66 -13.74 -15.38
N VAL A 247 7.66 -12.85 -15.29
CA VAL A 247 7.68 -11.53 -15.93
C VAL A 247 8.84 -10.68 -15.42
N LEU A 248 9.10 -10.70 -14.11
CA LEU A 248 10.21 -9.96 -13.51
C LEU A 248 11.56 -10.45 -14.04
N MET A 249 11.78 -11.77 -14.06
CA MET A 249 13.01 -12.37 -14.61
C MET A 249 13.20 -12.03 -16.08
N SER A 250 12.11 -12.01 -16.82
CA SER A 250 12.10 -11.68 -18.24
C SER A 250 12.47 -10.21 -18.52
N LEU A 251 11.86 -9.27 -17.79
CA LEU A 251 12.18 -7.85 -17.90
C LEU A 251 13.63 -7.58 -17.50
N PHE A 252 14.13 -8.29 -16.49
CA PHE A 252 15.53 -8.22 -16.10
C PHE A 252 16.45 -8.66 -17.25
N GLN A 253 16.16 -9.81 -17.86
CA GLN A 253 16.96 -10.34 -18.98
C GLN A 253 16.89 -9.47 -20.24
N GLN A 254 15.70 -8.98 -20.60
CA GLN A 254 15.50 -8.28 -21.87
C GLN A 254 15.82 -6.79 -21.79
N TRP A 255 15.61 -6.15 -20.64
CA TRP A 255 15.74 -4.70 -20.52
C TRP A 255 16.94 -4.32 -19.66
N ILE A 256 17.12 -4.91 -18.47
CA ILE A 256 18.24 -4.53 -17.59
C ILE A 256 19.58 -4.98 -18.16
N ILE A 257 19.70 -6.24 -18.60
CA ILE A 257 20.98 -6.75 -19.12
C ILE A 257 21.45 -5.93 -20.34
N PRO A 258 20.65 -5.71 -21.40
CA PRO A 258 21.10 -4.91 -22.55
C PRO A 258 21.35 -3.44 -22.22
N SER A 259 20.57 -2.84 -21.32
CA SER A 259 20.81 -1.46 -20.88
C SER A 259 22.15 -1.30 -20.16
N VAL A 260 22.54 -2.26 -19.32
CA VAL A 260 23.87 -2.26 -18.66
C VAL A 260 24.98 -2.41 -19.70
N LYS A 261 24.79 -3.28 -20.71
CA LYS A 261 25.78 -3.52 -21.77
C LYS A 261 26.04 -2.28 -22.63
N ASN A 262 24.97 -1.63 -23.09
CA ASN A 262 25.07 -0.53 -24.04
C ASN A 262 25.45 0.81 -23.39
N SER A 263 25.64 0.85 -22.07
CA SER A 263 25.91 2.08 -21.30
C SER A 263 24.91 3.22 -21.59
N LEU A 264 23.71 2.88 -22.06
CA LEU A 264 22.70 3.85 -22.46
C LEU A 264 22.00 4.40 -21.23
N ILE A 265 21.94 5.72 -21.16
CA ILE A 265 21.60 6.51 -19.97
C ILE A 265 20.14 6.36 -19.46
N PRO A 266 19.10 5.85 -20.16
CA PRO A 266 17.78 5.77 -19.54
C PRO A 266 17.58 4.48 -18.72
N PHE A 267 18.43 4.19 -17.72
CA PHE A 267 18.19 3.11 -16.75
C PHE A 267 16.89 3.30 -15.95
N SER A 268 16.47 4.55 -15.78
CA SER A 268 15.42 4.92 -14.82
C SER A 268 14.05 4.33 -15.15
N VAL A 269 13.69 4.20 -16.43
CA VAL A 269 12.36 3.71 -16.83
C VAL A 269 12.22 2.19 -16.66
N PRO A 270 13.12 1.34 -17.21
CA PRO A 270 13.10 -0.10 -16.94
C PRO A 270 13.23 -0.44 -15.45
N ASN A 271 14.13 0.26 -14.75
CA ASN A 271 14.35 0.06 -13.33
C ASN A 271 13.09 0.37 -12.52
N HIS A 272 12.45 1.51 -12.77
CA HIS A 272 11.22 1.87 -12.07
C HIS A 272 10.09 0.87 -12.32
N LEU A 273 9.92 0.40 -13.56
CA LEU A 273 8.91 -0.61 -13.89
C LEU A 273 9.13 -1.92 -13.12
N ILE A 274 10.38 -2.39 -13.06
CA ILE A 274 10.76 -3.58 -12.29
C ILE A 274 10.44 -3.40 -10.81
N TRP A 275 10.73 -2.23 -10.24
CA TRP A 275 10.39 -1.92 -8.85
C TRP A 275 8.89 -1.88 -8.58
N LEU A 276 8.08 -1.36 -9.50
CA LEU A 276 6.61 -1.40 -9.39
C LEU A 276 6.06 -2.83 -9.43
N ILE A 277 6.58 -3.65 -10.34
CA ILE A 277 6.18 -5.07 -10.45
C ILE A 277 6.64 -5.83 -9.21
N PHE A 278 7.87 -5.60 -8.74
CA PHE A 278 8.39 -6.18 -7.51
C PHE A 278 7.55 -5.78 -6.30
N PHE A 279 7.14 -4.51 -6.19
CA PHE A 279 6.25 -4.04 -5.15
C PHE A 279 4.92 -4.82 -5.15
N TYR A 280 4.26 -4.93 -6.30
CA TYR A 280 3.02 -5.69 -6.43
C TYR A 280 3.24 -7.17 -6.08
N LEU A 281 4.29 -7.78 -6.61
CA LEU A 281 4.61 -9.19 -6.40
C LEU A 281 4.86 -9.51 -4.92
N LEU A 282 5.65 -8.68 -4.23
CA LEU A 282 6.01 -8.89 -2.84
C LEU A 282 4.86 -8.49 -1.90
N PHE A 283 4.46 -7.20 -1.90
CA PHE A 283 3.53 -6.68 -0.90
C PHE A 283 2.08 -7.06 -1.17
N HIS A 284 1.67 -7.12 -2.43
CA HIS A 284 0.29 -7.46 -2.76
C HIS A 284 0.11 -8.97 -2.91
N SER A 285 0.91 -9.66 -3.71
CA SER A 285 0.66 -11.07 -4.01
C SER A 285 1.26 -12.01 -2.97
N PHE A 286 2.55 -11.87 -2.65
CA PHE A 286 3.27 -12.76 -1.73
C PHE A 286 2.80 -12.60 -0.27
N LEU A 287 2.72 -11.38 0.27
CA LEU A 287 2.23 -11.20 1.65
C LEU A 287 0.76 -11.61 1.83
N ASN A 288 -0.10 -11.43 0.82
CA ASN A 288 -1.47 -11.97 0.88
C ASN A 288 -1.52 -13.49 0.75
N LEU A 289 -0.59 -14.09 0.00
CA LEU A 289 -0.43 -15.54 -0.07
C LEU A 289 -0.05 -16.11 1.30
N ILE A 290 1.01 -15.58 1.92
CA ILE A 290 1.45 -15.99 3.27
C ILE A 290 0.36 -15.72 4.31
N GLY A 291 -0.28 -14.55 4.26
CA GLY A 291 -1.37 -14.21 5.17
C GLY A 291 -2.57 -15.15 5.04
N GLU A 292 -2.96 -15.57 3.83
CA GLU A 292 -4.02 -16.55 3.65
C GLU A 292 -3.62 -17.95 4.13
N LEU A 293 -2.36 -18.37 3.90
CA LEU A 293 -1.82 -19.66 4.38
C LEU A 293 -1.79 -19.76 5.90
N LEU A 294 -1.45 -18.65 6.58
CA LEU A 294 -1.34 -18.57 8.04
C LEU A 294 -2.65 -18.15 8.74
N HIS A 295 -3.76 -18.05 8.00
CA HIS A 295 -5.02 -17.49 8.50
C HIS A 295 -4.88 -16.10 9.13
N PHE A 296 -3.92 -15.29 8.69
CA PHE A 296 -3.72 -13.93 9.17
C PHE A 296 -4.75 -13.00 8.50
N ALA A 297 -5.53 -12.29 9.33
CA ALA A 297 -6.63 -11.46 8.84
C ALA A 297 -6.21 -10.02 8.51
N ASP A 298 -5.20 -9.46 9.18
CA ASP A 298 -4.71 -8.11 8.88
C ASP A 298 -3.92 -8.13 7.56
N ARG A 299 -4.51 -7.54 6.52
CA ARG A 299 -3.93 -7.50 5.17
C ARG A 299 -3.55 -6.10 4.74
N ASN A 300 -3.50 -5.17 5.68
CA ASN A 300 -3.09 -3.81 5.41
C ASN A 300 -1.56 -3.72 5.36
N TYR A 301 -0.97 -4.22 4.27
CA TYR A 301 0.48 -4.20 4.05
C TYR A 301 0.97 -2.88 3.45
N TYR A 302 0.09 -2.14 2.77
CA TYR A 302 0.37 -0.86 2.12
C TYR A 302 -0.91 -0.05 1.98
N CYS A 303 -0.80 1.28 1.96
CA CYS A 303 -1.90 2.20 1.66
C CYS A 303 -1.73 2.79 0.24
N ASP A 304 -2.56 3.76 -0.12
CA ASP A 304 -2.60 4.48 -1.40
C ASP A 304 -1.41 5.44 -1.60
N TRP A 305 -0.20 4.90 -1.52
CA TRP A 305 1.06 5.65 -1.60
C TRP A 305 1.28 6.34 -2.96
N TRP A 306 0.64 5.87 -4.04
CA TRP A 306 0.71 6.48 -5.38
C TRP A 306 0.03 7.85 -5.44
N ASN A 307 -0.89 8.12 -4.51
CA ASN A 307 -1.55 9.41 -4.34
C ASN A 307 -0.89 10.26 -3.24
N ALA A 308 0.29 9.88 -2.75
CA ALA A 308 0.97 10.62 -1.70
C ALA A 308 1.34 12.04 -2.18
N ASN A 309 0.86 13.05 -1.44
CA ASN A 309 1.16 14.46 -1.73
C ASN A 309 2.56 14.89 -1.29
N ASN A 310 3.27 14.07 -0.51
CA ASN A 310 4.63 14.36 -0.08
C ASN A 310 5.41 13.08 0.21
N ILE A 311 6.75 13.19 0.21
CA ILE A 311 7.66 12.06 0.43
C ILE A 311 7.47 11.43 1.82
N ASP A 312 7.11 12.21 2.84
CA ASP A 312 6.89 11.69 4.19
C ASP A 312 5.66 10.78 4.27
N THR A 313 4.55 11.15 3.62
CA THR A 313 3.36 10.33 3.47
C THR A 313 3.67 9.07 2.68
N PHE A 314 4.47 9.16 1.60
CA PHE A 314 4.93 7.99 0.86
C PHE A 314 5.64 6.97 1.78
N TRP A 315 6.64 7.40 2.55
CA TRP A 315 7.39 6.49 3.43
C TRP A 315 6.54 5.84 4.53
N ARG A 316 5.44 6.48 4.94
CA ARG A 316 4.50 5.94 5.94
C ARG A 316 3.48 4.97 5.35
N THR A 317 3.27 5.00 4.03
CA THR A 317 2.17 4.29 3.35
C THR A 317 2.66 3.14 2.47
N TRP A 318 3.92 3.15 2.04
CA TRP A 318 4.45 2.15 1.11
C TRP A 318 4.56 0.75 1.74
N ASN A 319 5.08 0.65 2.96
CA ASN A 319 5.35 -0.61 3.66
C ASN A 319 4.90 -0.48 5.12
N MET A 320 3.64 -0.83 5.36
CA MET A 320 3.01 -0.73 6.67
C MET A 320 3.67 -1.62 7.72
N PRO A 321 4.07 -2.88 7.46
CA PRO A 321 4.76 -3.71 8.45
C PRO A 321 6.02 -3.06 9.02
N VAL A 322 6.90 -2.54 8.14
CA VAL A 322 8.14 -1.87 8.57
C VAL A 322 7.83 -0.52 9.21
N HIS A 323 6.90 0.26 8.65
CA HIS A 323 6.51 1.54 9.22
C HIS A 323 5.97 1.40 10.65
N ARG A 324 5.03 0.48 10.87
CA ARG A 324 4.45 0.21 12.20
C ARG A 324 5.53 -0.25 13.19
N TRP A 325 6.45 -1.12 12.74
CA TRP A 325 7.56 -1.56 13.57
C TRP A 325 8.49 -0.41 13.97
N ALA A 326 8.87 0.43 13.01
CA ALA A 326 9.71 1.60 13.26
C ALA A 326 9.03 2.62 14.18
N VAL A 327 7.73 2.86 14.00
CA VAL A 327 6.99 3.76 14.87
C VAL A 327 6.92 3.22 16.30
N ARG A 328 6.55 1.94 16.46
CA ARG A 328 6.34 1.32 17.77
C ARG A 328 7.62 1.09 18.56
N HIS A 329 8.70 0.65 17.91
CA HIS A 329 9.92 0.20 18.60
C HIS A 329 11.05 1.23 18.57
N LEU A 330 11.03 2.19 17.65
CA LEU A 330 12.08 3.21 17.54
C LEU A 330 11.52 4.60 17.85
N TYR A 331 10.51 5.05 17.12
CA TYR A 331 10.05 6.44 17.21
C TYR A 331 9.38 6.77 18.54
N ILE A 332 8.35 6.01 18.95
CA ILE A 332 7.59 6.27 20.18
C ILE A 332 8.50 6.23 21.42
N PRO A 333 9.34 5.20 21.64
CA PRO A 333 10.24 5.16 22.80
C PRO A 333 11.20 6.35 22.87
N LEU A 334 11.76 6.80 21.73
CA LEU A 334 12.64 7.97 21.70
C LEU A 334 11.89 9.26 22.08
N VAL A 335 10.65 9.41 21.61
CA VAL A 335 9.83 10.58 21.97
C VAL A 335 9.39 10.53 23.43
N GLU A 336 9.06 9.35 23.96
CA GLU A 336 8.70 9.15 25.38
C GLU A 336 9.90 9.40 26.32
N GLN A 337 11.12 9.15 25.87
CA GLN A 337 12.36 9.54 26.57
C GLN A 337 12.65 11.05 26.54
N GLY A 338 11.84 11.84 25.83
CA GLY A 338 11.98 13.30 25.77
C GLY A 338 12.80 13.83 24.60
N TYR A 339 13.22 12.98 23.65
CA TYR A 339 13.90 13.46 22.45
C TYR A 339 12.96 14.19 21.48
N GLY A 340 13.50 15.18 20.77
CA GLY A 340 12.74 15.93 19.76
C GLY A 340 12.26 15.05 18.59
N LYS A 341 11.07 15.36 18.06
CA LYS A 341 10.45 14.61 16.94
C LYS A 341 11.35 14.50 15.70
N THR A 342 12.11 15.55 15.39
CA THR A 342 13.05 15.58 14.26
C THR A 342 14.21 14.61 14.50
N PHE A 343 14.77 14.60 15.71
CA PHE A 343 15.84 13.67 16.08
C PHE A 343 15.36 12.22 16.01
N ALA A 344 14.20 11.92 16.59
CA ALA A 344 13.60 10.58 16.51
C ALA A 344 13.38 10.13 15.06
N SER A 345 12.90 11.04 14.19
CA SER A 345 12.76 10.75 12.76
C SER A 345 14.11 10.49 12.09
N THR A 346 15.14 11.30 12.37
CA THR A 346 16.49 11.10 11.81
C THR A 346 17.08 9.76 12.23
N VAL A 347 16.90 9.33 13.49
CA VAL A 347 17.35 8.03 13.97
C VAL A 347 16.66 6.88 13.23
N VAL A 348 15.34 6.97 13.00
CA VAL A 348 14.59 5.97 12.23
C VAL A 348 15.13 5.87 10.79
N PHE A 349 15.35 7.00 10.13
CA PHE A 349 15.92 7.02 8.78
C PHE A 349 17.36 6.49 8.74
N PHE A 350 18.16 6.78 9.77
CA PHE A 350 19.54 6.27 9.88
C PHE A 350 19.57 4.74 10.04
N ILE A 351 18.76 4.19 10.94
CA ILE A 351 18.65 2.73 11.12
C ILE A 351 18.13 2.08 9.83
N SER A 352 17.16 2.70 9.16
CA SER A 352 16.69 2.23 7.85
C SER A 352 17.81 2.26 6.80
N ALA A 353 18.60 3.34 6.73
CA ALA A 353 19.72 3.48 5.79
C ALA A 353 20.78 2.40 6.02
N PHE A 354 21.08 2.05 7.27
CA PHE A 354 21.97 0.96 7.62
C PHE A 354 21.48 -0.39 7.06
N PHE A 355 20.21 -0.73 7.25
CA PHE A 355 19.66 -1.97 6.69
C PHE A 355 19.64 -1.99 5.17
N HIS A 356 19.39 -0.85 4.51
CA HIS A 356 19.44 -0.78 3.04
C HIS A 356 20.86 -1.00 2.50
N GLU A 357 21.87 -0.39 3.13
CA GLU A 357 23.27 -0.67 2.77
C GLU A 357 23.59 -2.14 3.02
N TYR A 358 23.27 -2.67 4.20
CA TYR A 358 23.54 -4.07 4.55
C TYR A 358 22.93 -5.08 3.55
N LEU A 359 21.66 -4.87 3.16
CA LEU A 359 20.96 -5.75 2.23
C LEU A 359 21.53 -5.72 0.81
N VAL A 360 22.15 -4.60 0.40
CA VAL A 360 22.73 -4.46 -0.95
C VAL A 360 24.23 -4.82 -0.96
N SER A 361 24.99 -4.37 0.03
CA SER A 361 26.44 -4.49 0.10
C SER A 361 26.90 -5.91 0.42
N VAL A 362 26.19 -6.64 1.29
CA VAL A 362 26.61 -7.99 1.72
C VAL A 362 26.47 -9.02 0.60
N PRO A 363 25.33 -9.12 -0.12
CA PRO A 363 25.20 -10.07 -1.23
C PRO A 363 26.15 -9.77 -2.39
N LEU A 364 26.37 -8.48 -2.69
CA LEU A 364 27.26 -8.05 -3.77
C LEU A 364 28.75 -8.00 -3.37
N ARG A 365 29.05 -8.15 -2.07
CA ARG A 365 30.39 -8.02 -1.48
C ARG A 365 31.11 -6.71 -1.84
N THR A 366 30.35 -5.64 -2.08
CA THR A 366 30.88 -4.31 -2.41
C THR A 366 30.41 -3.29 -1.37
N PHE A 367 31.35 -2.55 -0.78
CA PHE A 367 31.05 -1.52 0.22
C PHE A 367 31.34 -0.13 -0.37
N LYS A 368 30.28 0.59 -0.79
CA LYS A 368 30.41 1.91 -1.42
C LYS A 368 29.62 3.03 -0.73
N ILE A 369 28.69 2.73 0.18
CA ILE A 369 27.90 3.71 0.95
C ILE A 369 26.88 4.52 0.09
N TRP A 370 26.69 4.20 -1.19
CA TRP A 370 25.76 4.96 -2.06
C TRP A 370 24.30 4.74 -1.65
N ALA A 371 23.93 3.54 -1.20
CA ALA A 371 22.57 3.26 -0.75
C ALA A 371 22.29 3.94 0.58
N PHE A 372 23.25 3.94 1.50
CA PHE A 372 23.18 4.72 2.73
C PHE A 372 22.97 6.22 2.46
N MET A 373 23.82 6.82 1.61
CA MET A 373 23.73 8.24 1.26
C MET A 373 22.41 8.58 0.55
N GLY A 374 21.94 7.70 -0.35
CA GLY A 374 20.65 7.85 -1.01
C GLY A 374 19.47 7.87 -0.04
N MET A 375 19.52 7.07 1.05
CA MET A 375 18.48 7.07 2.09
C MET A 375 18.57 8.32 2.96
N MET A 376 19.77 8.73 3.37
CA MET A 376 19.96 9.95 4.16
C MET A 376 19.58 11.21 3.37
N GLY A 377 19.79 11.22 2.06
CA GLY A 377 19.34 12.28 1.14
C GLY A 377 17.82 12.45 1.07
N GLN A 378 17.04 11.43 1.48
CA GLN A 378 15.58 11.55 1.56
C GLN A 378 15.12 12.50 2.67
N ILE A 379 15.92 12.70 3.73
CA ILE A 379 15.56 13.60 4.83
C ILE A 379 15.46 15.05 4.32
N PRO A 380 16.48 15.67 3.71
CA PRO A 380 16.35 16.98 3.08
C PRO A 380 15.22 17.04 2.04
N LEU A 381 15.10 15.99 1.21
CA LEU A 381 14.06 15.94 0.19
C LEU A 381 12.64 15.95 0.78
N SER A 382 12.44 15.32 1.95
CA SER A 382 11.16 15.34 2.65
C SER A 382 10.77 16.75 3.12
N PHE A 383 11.75 17.58 3.54
CA PHE A 383 11.52 18.98 3.89
C PHE A 383 11.17 19.81 2.66
N VAL A 384 11.90 19.63 1.55
CA VAL A 384 11.63 20.30 0.27
C VAL A 384 10.24 19.93 -0.25
N SER A 385 9.88 18.65 -0.21
CA SER A 385 8.58 18.13 -0.63
C SER A 385 7.43 18.75 0.17
N ARG A 386 7.57 18.88 1.50
CA ARG A 386 6.59 19.57 2.34
C ARG A 386 6.47 21.06 2.04
N VAL A 387 7.57 21.74 1.70
CA VAL A 387 7.55 23.15 1.28
C VAL A 387 6.85 23.30 -0.07
N MET A 388 7.12 22.38 -1.01
CA MET A 388 6.51 22.34 -2.33
C MET A 388 4.99 22.14 -2.24
N GLU A 389 4.55 21.18 -1.43
CA GLU A 389 3.13 20.90 -1.17
C GLU A 389 2.41 22.16 -0.65
N ARG A 390 3.01 22.88 0.30
CA ARG A 390 2.38 24.09 0.88
C ARG A 390 2.36 25.27 -0.07
N LYS A 391 3.39 25.45 -0.91
CA LYS A 391 3.52 26.63 -1.79
C LYS A 391 2.85 26.45 -3.14
N MET A 392 2.98 25.27 -3.76
CA MET A 392 2.52 24.99 -5.13
C MET A 392 1.31 24.05 -5.17
N GLY A 393 0.93 23.48 -4.03
CA GLY A 393 -0.24 22.62 -3.88
C GLY A 393 0.09 21.12 -3.88
N PRO A 394 -0.89 20.28 -3.51
CA PRO A 394 -0.69 18.84 -3.26
C PRO A 394 -0.20 18.06 -4.49
N ARG A 395 -0.57 18.50 -5.70
CA ARG A 395 -0.22 17.81 -6.96
C ARG A 395 1.26 17.94 -7.31
N TRP A 396 1.84 19.11 -7.09
CA TRP A 396 3.27 19.32 -7.29
C TRP A 396 4.08 18.48 -6.30
N GLY A 397 3.56 18.31 -5.08
CA GLY A 397 4.12 17.38 -4.12
C GLY A 397 4.11 15.92 -4.61
N ASN A 398 3.00 15.47 -5.22
CA ASN A 398 2.93 14.14 -5.85
C ASN A 398 3.91 13.99 -7.04
N ILE A 399 4.06 15.01 -7.90
CA ILE A 399 5.07 15.00 -8.97
C ILE A 399 6.49 14.83 -8.40
N VAL A 400 6.81 15.52 -7.30
CA VAL A 400 8.10 15.37 -6.61
C VAL A 400 8.27 13.95 -6.05
N VAL A 401 7.21 13.34 -5.51
CA VAL A 401 7.23 11.92 -5.08
C VAL A 401 7.59 11.01 -6.25
N TRP A 402 6.88 11.07 -7.38
CA TRP A 402 7.19 10.23 -8.55
C TRP A 402 8.58 10.48 -9.11
N ALA A 403 9.01 11.74 -9.21
CA ALA A 403 10.37 12.07 -9.63
C ALA A 403 11.42 11.44 -8.70
N SER A 404 11.19 11.48 -7.38
CA SER A 404 12.06 10.86 -6.39
C SER A 404 12.07 9.33 -6.45
N LEU A 405 10.97 8.69 -6.84
CA LEU A 405 10.89 7.24 -7.00
C LEU A 405 11.59 6.75 -8.28
N ILE A 406 11.60 7.57 -9.33
CA ILE A 406 12.28 7.24 -10.60
C ILE A 406 13.79 7.51 -10.49
N LEU A 407 14.19 8.62 -9.88
CA LEU A 407 15.60 9.07 -9.83
C LEU A 407 16.32 8.78 -8.52
N GLY A 408 15.61 8.44 -7.44
CA GLY A 408 16.16 8.30 -6.11
C GLY A 408 16.73 6.93 -5.82
N GLN A 409 16.25 6.30 -4.73
CA GLN A 409 16.82 5.07 -4.18
C GLN A 409 16.96 3.89 -5.16
N PRO A 410 15.93 3.57 -5.96
CA PRO A 410 16.02 2.49 -6.95
C PRO A 410 17.21 2.64 -7.90
N LEU A 411 17.57 3.88 -8.26
CA LEU A 411 18.69 4.13 -9.16
C LEU A 411 20.04 3.87 -8.47
N CYS A 412 20.17 4.20 -7.18
CA CYS A 412 21.35 3.88 -6.39
C CYS A 412 21.62 2.37 -6.38
N ILE A 413 20.60 1.55 -6.17
CA ILE A 413 20.72 0.08 -6.18
C ILE A 413 21.12 -0.42 -7.58
N MET A 414 20.56 0.17 -8.64
CA MET A 414 20.94 -0.15 -10.00
C MET A 414 22.42 0.19 -10.30
N MET A 415 22.94 1.28 -9.74
CA MET A 415 24.37 1.62 -9.84
C MET A 415 25.27 0.58 -9.17
N TYR A 416 24.88 0.03 -8.01
CA TYR A 416 25.60 -1.09 -7.38
C TYR A 416 25.62 -2.32 -8.29
N TYR A 417 24.47 -2.67 -8.87
CA TYR A 417 24.37 -3.81 -9.76
C TYR A 417 25.23 -3.61 -11.03
N HIS A 418 25.14 -2.44 -11.65
CA HIS A 418 25.95 -2.09 -12.81
C HIS A 418 27.45 -2.21 -12.53
N ASP A 419 27.91 -1.65 -11.40
CA ASP A 419 29.30 -1.72 -11.00
C ASP A 419 29.75 -3.16 -10.69
N TYR A 420 28.90 -3.95 -10.02
CA TYR A 420 29.16 -5.37 -9.80
C TYR A 420 29.31 -6.14 -11.11
N VAL A 421 28.41 -5.93 -12.08
CA VAL A 421 28.48 -6.58 -13.40
C VAL A 421 29.75 -6.18 -14.15
N ILE A 422 30.12 -4.90 -14.15
CA ILE A 422 31.34 -4.44 -14.82
C ILE A 422 32.60 -5.02 -14.18
N THR A 423 32.66 -5.04 -12.84
CA THR A 423 33.84 -5.50 -12.09
C THR A 423 34.03 -7.02 -12.12
N HIS A 424 32.95 -7.79 -12.05
CA HIS A 424 33.01 -9.25 -11.91
C HIS A 424 32.76 -10.03 -13.20
N MET A 425 31.92 -9.51 -14.12
CA MET A 425 31.58 -10.25 -15.33
C MET A 425 32.44 -9.91 -16.54
N GLY A 426 33.19 -8.79 -16.52
CA GLY A 426 34.10 -8.40 -17.62
C GLY A 426 33.42 -8.29 -18.99
N LYS A 427 34.14 -7.85 -20.01
CA LYS A 427 33.60 -7.72 -21.38
C LYS A 427 33.22 -9.08 -22.02
N GLU A 428 33.86 -10.18 -21.61
CA GLU A 428 33.73 -11.50 -22.25
C GLU A 428 32.39 -12.21 -22.01
N LEU A 429 31.79 -12.12 -20.81
CA LEU A 429 30.49 -12.77 -20.57
C LEU A 429 29.31 -11.97 -21.16
N ILE A 430 29.50 -10.66 -21.28
CA ILE A 430 28.57 -9.73 -21.92
C ILE A 430 28.40 -10.06 -23.41
N GLU A 431 29.46 -10.45 -24.10
CA GLU A 431 29.41 -10.93 -25.49
C GLU A 431 28.75 -12.31 -25.61
N MET A 432 29.07 -13.28 -24.73
CA MET A 432 28.45 -14.63 -24.79
C MET A 432 26.93 -14.64 -24.58
N TYR A 433 26.40 -13.81 -23.68
CA TYR A 433 24.96 -13.64 -23.50
C TYR A 433 24.34 -12.59 -24.44
N GLY A 434 25.13 -11.98 -25.34
CA GLY A 434 24.66 -10.99 -26.33
C GLY A 434 24.16 -11.61 -27.63
N HIS A 435 24.53 -12.86 -27.91
CA HIS A 435 24.14 -13.60 -29.11
C HIS A 435 22.95 -14.57 -28.92
N LEU A 436 22.20 -14.43 -27.81
CA LEU A 436 20.99 -15.21 -27.51
C LEU A 436 19.74 -14.34 -27.50
#